data_AF-A0A2P8FRQ8-F1
#
_entry.id   AF-A0A2P8FRQ8-F1
#
_cell.length_a   1.000
_cell.length_b   1.000
_cell.length_c   1.000
_cell.angle_alpha   90.00
_cell.angle_beta   90.00
_cell.angle_gamma   90.00
#
_symmetry.space_group_name_H-M   'P 1'
#
loop_
_entity.id
_entity.type
_entity.pdbx_description
1 polymer ?
#
loop_
_entity_poly.entity_id
_entity_poly.type
_entity_poly.pdbx_seq_one_letter_code
_entity_poly.pdbx_strand_id
1 'polypeptide(L)'
;MNDYKKIFEKVEDTLREKSFLSQTEFDNKYGHFKRIENIKRTDEQLFEIVTMTVFYSGFSSAIVDRKKDKILSYFSSYETTSQYTENESVKILTDFDMIKNKKRIDSCIANAKTFKCIVDEHHSFQAYLDSFEANSSFENLLLLKEELEYRFEYLGGTTVYHFLMDLGYKVLKPDRVLIRIFKRLGLIESETQLFKTVIQGRKFAEATGLPIRYIDIIFAK
;
A
#
# COMPACT_ATOMS: atom_id res chain seq x y z
N MET A 1 -9.02 25.36 -16.04
CA MET A 1 -8.95 23.95 -15.60
C MET A 1 -7.49 23.55 -15.59
N ASN A 2 -7.01 22.89 -14.53
CA ASN A 2 -5.60 22.46 -14.48
C ASN A 2 -5.34 21.37 -15.52
N ASP A 3 -4.26 21.51 -16.28
CA ASP A 3 -3.81 20.50 -17.23
C ASP A 3 -2.97 19.45 -16.48
N TYR A 4 -3.65 18.48 -15.86
CA TYR A 4 -3.02 17.45 -15.02
C TYR A 4 -1.98 16.64 -15.79
N LYS A 5 -2.24 16.31 -17.05
CA LYS A 5 -1.29 15.57 -17.90
C LYS A 5 0.01 16.36 -18.07
N LYS A 6 -0.09 17.63 -18.48
CA LYS A 6 1.08 18.49 -18.66
C LYS A 6 1.82 18.78 -17.35
N ILE A 7 1.10 18.90 -16.23
CA ILE A 7 1.74 19.05 -14.90
C ILE A 7 2.54 17.79 -14.58
N PHE A 8 1.96 16.61 -14.77
CA PHE A 8 2.63 15.34 -14.47
C PHE A 8 3.85 15.10 -15.36
N GLU A 9 3.72 15.29 -16.68
CA GLU A 9 4.82 15.14 -17.64
C GLU A 9 6.02 16.02 -17.24
N LYS A 10 5.78 17.27 -16.84
CA LYS A 10 6.84 18.16 -16.33
C LYS A 10 7.52 17.65 -15.06
N VAL A 11 6.76 17.05 -14.15
CA VAL A 11 7.31 16.48 -12.90
C VAL A 11 8.16 15.26 -13.23
N GLU A 12 7.69 14.37 -14.09
CA GLU A 12 8.42 13.20 -14.54
C GLU A 12 9.71 13.59 -15.28
N ASP A 13 9.65 14.56 -16.19
CA ASP A 13 10.81 15.07 -16.92
C ASP A 13 11.84 15.68 -15.96
N THR A 14 11.38 16.46 -14.99
CA THR A 14 12.26 17.05 -13.96
C THR A 14 12.93 15.95 -13.13
N LEU A 15 12.18 14.93 -12.70
CA LEU A 15 12.74 13.81 -11.94
C LEU A 15 13.78 13.06 -12.78
N ARG A 16 13.50 12.83 -14.07
CA ARG A 16 14.45 12.19 -15.00
C ARG A 16 15.74 13.00 -15.09
N GLU A 17 15.65 14.31 -15.35
CA GLU A 17 16.80 15.21 -15.45
C GLU A 17 17.63 15.25 -14.17
N LYS A 18 16.98 15.36 -13.00
CA LYS A 18 17.65 15.49 -11.69
C LYS A 18 18.13 14.18 -11.09
N SER A 19 17.63 13.04 -11.57
CA SER A 19 18.05 11.72 -11.08
C SER A 19 19.43 11.28 -11.58
N PHE A 20 19.93 11.91 -12.65
CA PHE A 20 21.14 11.49 -13.38
C PHE A 20 21.13 10.03 -13.86
N LEU A 21 19.95 9.41 -13.93
CA LEU A 21 19.76 8.06 -14.46
C LEU A 21 19.66 8.13 -15.99
N SER A 22 20.24 7.14 -16.67
CA SER A 22 19.91 6.88 -18.07
C SER A 22 18.44 6.48 -18.21
N GLN A 23 17.90 6.55 -19.43
CA GLN A 23 16.54 6.11 -19.73
C GLN A 23 16.27 4.68 -19.25
N THR A 24 17.18 3.76 -19.54
CA THR A 24 17.08 2.34 -19.15
C THR A 24 17.08 2.17 -17.63
N GLU A 25 17.93 2.89 -16.91
CA GLU A 25 17.97 2.81 -15.45
C GLU A 25 16.71 3.39 -14.81
N PHE A 26 16.19 4.50 -15.36
CA PHE A 26 14.94 5.09 -14.92
C PHE A 26 13.77 4.10 -15.11
N ASP A 27 13.69 3.47 -16.29
CA ASP A 27 12.63 2.52 -16.62
C ASP A 27 12.74 1.24 -15.78
N ASN A 28 13.96 0.77 -15.48
CA ASN A 28 14.16 -0.35 -14.55
C ASN A 28 13.69 0.02 -13.13
N LYS A 29 13.97 1.24 -12.69
CA LYS A 29 13.65 1.70 -11.33
C LYS A 29 12.16 1.99 -11.14
N TYR A 30 11.51 2.64 -12.10
CA TYR A 30 10.13 3.13 -11.96
C TYR A 30 9.13 2.49 -12.92
N GLY A 31 9.58 1.93 -14.04
CA GLY A 31 8.71 1.43 -15.11
C GLY A 31 7.82 0.26 -14.67
N HIS A 32 8.23 -0.54 -13.68
CA HIS A 32 7.38 -1.62 -13.17
C HIS A 32 6.09 -1.11 -12.50
N PHE A 33 6.08 0.10 -11.92
CA PHE A 33 4.86 0.69 -11.35
C PHE A 33 3.82 1.06 -12.42
N LYS A 34 4.20 1.15 -13.71
CA LYS A 34 3.26 1.32 -14.83
C LYS A 34 2.42 0.07 -15.12
N ARG A 35 2.75 -1.06 -14.49
CA ARG A 35 2.07 -2.36 -14.66
C ARG A 35 1.28 -2.79 -13.43
N ILE A 36 1.20 -1.94 -12.40
CA ILE A 36 0.44 -2.27 -11.19
C ILE A 36 -1.04 -2.05 -11.51
N GLU A 37 -1.76 -3.16 -11.57
CA GLU A 37 -3.19 -3.22 -11.82
C GLU A 37 -3.89 -4.00 -10.71
N ASN A 38 -5.20 -3.78 -10.58
CA ASN A 38 -6.02 -4.54 -9.66
C ASN A 38 -6.33 -5.93 -10.22
N ILE A 39 -5.36 -6.83 -10.07
CA ILE A 39 -5.46 -8.23 -10.48
C ILE A 39 -5.85 -9.13 -9.30
N LYS A 40 -6.51 -10.26 -9.62
CA LYS A 40 -6.82 -11.30 -8.65
C LYS A 40 -5.56 -11.97 -8.13
N ARG A 41 -5.53 -12.26 -6.83
CA ARG A 41 -4.42 -12.89 -6.12
C ARG A 41 -4.93 -14.07 -5.28
N THR A 42 -4.06 -15.00 -4.93
CA THR A 42 -4.39 -16.07 -3.99
C THR A 42 -4.45 -15.52 -2.56
N ASP A 43 -5.06 -16.27 -1.65
CA ASP A 43 -5.17 -15.87 -0.24
C ASP A 43 -3.79 -15.80 0.43
N GLU A 44 -2.85 -16.68 0.07
CA GLU A 44 -1.47 -16.63 0.57
C GLU A 44 -0.77 -15.35 0.12
N GLN A 45 -0.89 -14.98 -1.17
CA GLN A 45 -0.31 -13.74 -1.70
C GLN A 45 -0.92 -12.50 -1.01
N LEU A 46 -2.22 -12.50 -0.77
CA LEU A 46 -2.90 -11.39 -0.08
C LEU A 46 -2.48 -11.32 1.40
N PHE A 47 -2.34 -12.46 2.06
CA PHE A 47 -1.85 -12.52 3.44
C PHE A 47 -0.40 -12.06 3.59
N GLU A 48 0.48 -12.41 2.65
CA GLU A 48 1.84 -11.89 2.60
C GLU A 48 1.84 -10.35 2.51
N ILE A 49 0.99 -9.77 1.65
CA ILE A 49 0.88 -8.32 1.50
C ILE A 49 0.38 -7.66 2.79
N VAL A 50 -0.66 -8.23 3.44
CA VAL A 50 -1.14 -7.74 4.74
C VAL A 50 -0.02 -7.77 5.77
N THR A 51 0.68 -8.90 5.90
CA THR A 51 1.81 -9.08 6.83
C THR A 51 2.91 -8.06 6.57
N MET A 52 3.38 -7.94 5.33
CA MET A 52 4.45 -7.01 4.98
C MET A 52 4.04 -5.55 5.21
N THR A 53 2.77 -5.21 4.98
CA THR A 53 2.25 -3.87 5.26
C THR A 53 2.37 -3.50 6.75
N VAL A 54 2.12 -4.46 7.64
CA VAL A 54 2.35 -4.26 9.09
C VAL A 54 3.80 -3.87 9.36
N PHE A 55 4.79 -4.46 8.67
CA PHE A 55 6.21 -4.13 8.88
C PHE A 55 6.66 -2.84 8.20
N TYR A 56 6.13 -2.51 7.02
CA TYR A 56 6.45 -1.24 6.35
C TYR A 56 5.87 -0.02 7.07
N SER A 57 4.76 -0.18 7.81
CA SER A 57 4.07 0.91 8.51
C SER A 57 4.96 1.62 9.55
N GLY A 58 5.59 2.75 9.22
CA GLY A 58 6.47 3.46 10.16
C GLY A 58 7.84 2.78 10.39
N PHE A 59 8.33 2.01 9.42
CA PHE A 59 9.68 1.46 9.41
C PHE A 59 10.40 1.80 8.10
N SER A 60 11.73 1.77 8.10
CA SER A 60 12.50 1.98 6.87
C SER A 60 12.30 0.80 5.93
N SER A 61 11.78 1.07 4.73
CA SER A 61 11.52 0.03 3.72
C SER A 61 12.77 -0.80 3.43
N ALA A 62 13.94 -0.16 3.31
CA ALA A 62 15.20 -0.84 3.07
C ALA A 62 15.59 -1.84 4.17
N ILE A 63 15.17 -1.60 5.43
CA ILE A 63 15.40 -2.58 6.51
C ILE A 63 14.40 -3.73 6.40
N VAL A 64 13.12 -3.42 6.14
CA VAL A 64 12.08 -4.44 5.93
C VAL A 64 12.43 -5.35 4.75
N ASP A 65 12.87 -4.78 3.62
CA ASP A 65 13.24 -5.51 2.41
C ASP A 65 14.35 -6.53 2.69
N ARG A 66 15.39 -6.13 3.42
CA ARG A 66 16.49 -7.04 3.83
C ARG A 66 16.05 -8.17 4.77
N LYS A 67 14.91 -7.99 5.44
CA LYS A 67 14.38 -8.92 6.45
C LYS A 67 13.14 -9.66 5.94
N LYS A 68 12.71 -9.41 4.69
CA LYS A 68 11.48 -9.91 4.09
C LYS A 68 11.39 -11.43 4.16
N ASP A 69 12.40 -12.14 3.68
CA ASP A 69 12.39 -13.60 3.65
C ASP A 69 12.27 -14.20 5.05
N LYS A 70 12.92 -13.57 6.04
CA LYS A 70 12.80 -13.98 7.45
C LYS A 70 11.40 -13.71 8.01
N ILE A 71 10.83 -12.53 7.74
CA ILE A 71 9.45 -12.19 8.13
C ILE A 71 8.49 -13.23 7.56
N LEU A 72 8.54 -13.47 6.25
CA LEU A 72 7.63 -14.39 5.56
C LEU A 72 7.85 -15.85 5.97
N SER A 73 9.06 -16.24 6.39
CA SER A 73 9.30 -17.58 6.93
C SER A 73 8.50 -17.88 8.21
N TYR A 74 8.15 -16.87 9.00
CA TYR A 74 7.29 -17.00 10.18
C TYR A 74 5.80 -16.78 9.89
N PHE A 75 5.47 -16.15 8.77
CA PHE A 75 4.11 -15.71 8.44
C PHE A 75 3.71 -16.16 7.03
N SER A 76 4.05 -17.39 6.66
CA SER A 76 3.87 -17.92 5.30
C SER A 76 2.43 -18.35 4.97
N SER A 77 1.58 -18.57 5.98
CA SER A 77 0.19 -19.01 5.81
C SER A 77 -0.67 -18.43 6.92
N TYR A 78 -1.83 -17.87 6.56
CA TYR A 78 -2.75 -17.30 7.52
C TYR A 78 -3.35 -18.39 8.42
N GLU A 79 -3.53 -19.62 7.91
CA GLU A 79 -4.00 -20.77 8.68
C GLU A 79 -3.02 -21.10 9.80
N THR A 80 -1.74 -21.24 9.48
CA THR A 80 -0.70 -21.56 10.47
C THR A 80 -0.54 -20.41 11.46
N THR A 81 -0.40 -19.18 10.96
CA THR A 81 -0.19 -17.99 11.80
C THR A 81 -1.40 -17.71 12.70
N SER A 82 -2.63 -18.01 12.26
CA SER A 82 -3.84 -17.83 13.09
C SER A 82 -3.83 -18.68 14.37
N GLN A 83 -3.07 -19.79 14.38
CA GLN A 83 -2.92 -20.68 15.54
C GLN A 83 -1.80 -20.26 16.49
N TYR A 84 -1.00 -19.24 16.13
CA TYR A 84 0.10 -18.79 16.97
C TYR A 84 -0.40 -18.22 18.29
N THR A 85 0.33 -18.56 19.35
CA THR A 85 0.10 -18.10 20.71
C THR A 85 1.15 -17.07 21.12
N GLU A 86 1.08 -16.62 22.37
CA GLU A 86 2.11 -15.73 22.94
C GLU A 86 3.50 -16.38 22.90
N ASN A 87 3.60 -17.70 23.04
CA ASN A 87 4.88 -18.42 22.98
C ASN A 87 5.56 -18.27 21.61
N GLU A 88 4.79 -18.36 20.52
CA GLU A 88 5.30 -18.13 19.16
C GLU A 88 5.76 -16.68 19.00
N SER A 89 5.01 -15.70 19.51
CA SER A 89 5.44 -14.29 19.48
C SER A 89 6.78 -14.08 20.20
N VAL A 90 6.94 -14.64 21.40
CA VAL A 90 8.20 -14.59 22.16
C VAL A 90 9.33 -15.27 21.38
N LYS A 91 9.08 -16.45 20.80
CA LYS A 91 10.05 -17.18 19.98
C LYS A 91 10.52 -16.34 18.78
N ILE A 92 9.58 -15.77 18.03
CA ILE A 92 9.89 -14.91 16.86
C ILE A 92 10.72 -13.70 17.28
N LEU A 93 10.39 -13.08 18.42
CA LEU A 93 11.10 -11.91 18.94
C LEU A 93 12.56 -12.21 19.30
N THR A 94 12.89 -13.45 19.65
CA THR A 94 14.27 -13.86 19.97
C THR A 94 15.15 -14.10 18.74
N ASP A 95 14.57 -14.24 17.54
CA ASP A 95 15.36 -14.42 16.32
C ASP A 95 16.14 -13.13 15.99
N PHE A 96 17.47 -13.23 15.96
CA PHE A 96 18.36 -12.10 15.65
C PHE A 96 18.10 -11.54 14.24
N ASP A 97 17.67 -12.41 13.33
CA ASP A 97 17.35 -12.03 11.98
C ASP A 97 15.96 -11.43 11.81
N MET A 98 15.16 -11.35 12.87
CA MET A 98 13.84 -10.75 12.82
C MET A 98 13.85 -9.26 13.20
N ILE A 99 12.84 -8.52 12.76
CA ILE A 99 12.59 -7.17 13.28
C ILE A 99 12.05 -7.30 14.72
N LYS A 100 12.84 -6.82 15.69
CA LYS A 100 12.53 -6.89 17.14
C LYS A 100 11.43 -5.91 17.55
N ASN A 101 10.21 -6.15 17.07
CA ASN A 101 9.03 -5.37 17.40
C ASN A 101 7.87 -6.29 17.76
N LYS A 102 7.70 -6.55 19.06
CA LYS A 102 6.67 -7.45 19.56
C LYS A 102 5.27 -7.05 19.10
N LYS A 103 4.96 -5.75 19.14
CA LYS A 103 3.64 -5.25 18.74
C LYS A 103 3.31 -5.61 17.28
N ARG A 104 4.26 -5.49 16.35
CA ARG A 104 4.04 -5.89 14.93
C ARG A 104 3.89 -7.41 14.76
N ILE A 105 4.67 -8.19 15.52
CA ILE A 105 4.57 -9.65 15.51
C ILE A 105 3.18 -10.07 16.01
N ASP A 106 2.75 -9.52 17.15
CA ASP A 106 1.43 -9.76 17.73
C ASP A 106 0.32 -9.34 16.74
N SER A 107 0.46 -8.18 16.08
CA SER A 107 -0.49 -7.72 15.06
C SER A 107 -0.57 -8.62 13.84
N CYS A 108 0.53 -9.22 13.38
CA CYS A 108 0.48 -10.20 12.28
C CYS A 108 -0.31 -11.45 12.69
N ILE A 109 -0.17 -11.90 13.93
CA ILE A 109 -0.93 -13.03 14.49
C ILE A 109 -2.41 -12.68 14.60
N ALA A 110 -2.75 -11.50 15.12
CA ALA A 110 -4.12 -11.02 15.20
C ALA A 110 -4.75 -10.89 13.81
N ASN A 111 -4.03 -10.28 12.86
CA ASN A 111 -4.47 -10.12 11.48
C ASN A 111 -4.66 -11.46 10.77
N ALA A 112 -3.86 -12.48 11.06
CA ALA A 112 -4.06 -13.83 10.51
C ALA A 112 -5.38 -14.46 10.98
N LYS A 113 -5.77 -14.22 12.25
CA LYS A 113 -7.08 -14.66 12.77
C LYS A 113 -8.22 -13.93 12.08
N THR A 114 -8.14 -12.61 11.94
CA THR A 114 -9.12 -11.81 11.19
C THR A 114 -9.22 -12.27 9.74
N PHE A 115 -8.09 -12.47 9.07
CA PHE A 115 -8.00 -12.94 7.69
C PHE A 115 -8.68 -14.31 7.54
N LYS A 116 -8.39 -15.25 8.45
CA LYS A 116 -9.03 -16.56 8.48
C LYS A 116 -10.56 -16.46 8.60
N CYS A 117 -11.07 -15.64 9.52
CA CYS A 117 -12.51 -15.45 9.67
C CYS A 117 -13.16 -14.93 8.38
N ILE A 118 -12.51 -13.97 7.71
CA ILE A 118 -13.00 -13.43 6.43
C ILE A 118 -13.02 -14.51 5.35
N VAL A 119 -11.97 -15.32 5.24
CA VAL A 119 -11.92 -16.45 4.28
C VAL A 119 -13.02 -17.46 4.59
N ASP A 120 -13.26 -17.78 5.87
CA ASP A 120 -14.32 -18.71 6.28
C ASP A 120 -15.73 -18.16 5.93
N GLU A 121 -15.94 -16.84 6.04
CA GLU A 121 -17.21 -16.15 5.73
C GLU A 121 -17.45 -15.93 4.22
N HIS A 122 -16.41 -15.56 3.47
CA HIS A 122 -16.49 -15.14 2.06
C HIS A 122 -15.90 -16.17 1.08
N HIS A 123 -15.44 -17.32 1.56
CA HIS A 123 -14.73 -18.38 0.84
C HIS A 123 -13.34 -18.02 0.30
N SER A 124 -12.97 -16.74 0.21
CA SER A 124 -11.61 -16.25 -0.02
C SER A 124 -11.50 -14.77 0.36
N PHE A 125 -10.29 -14.29 0.63
CA PHE A 125 -10.05 -12.86 0.87
C PHE A 125 -10.23 -12.03 -0.39
N GLN A 126 -9.89 -12.58 -1.56
CA GLN A 126 -10.17 -11.92 -2.84
C GLN A 126 -11.68 -11.72 -3.05
N ALA A 127 -12.52 -12.71 -2.72
CA ALA A 127 -13.98 -12.57 -2.81
C ALA A 127 -14.53 -11.52 -1.84
N TYR A 128 -13.95 -11.42 -0.64
CA TYR A 128 -14.25 -10.35 0.29
C TYR A 128 -13.94 -8.97 -0.32
N LEU A 129 -12.73 -8.78 -0.88
CA LEU A 129 -12.35 -7.52 -1.54
C LEU A 129 -13.26 -7.20 -2.74
N ASP A 130 -13.61 -8.21 -3.54
CA ASP A 130 -14.47 -8.08 -4.72
C ASP A 130 -15.92 -7.68 -4.33
N SER A 131 -16.42 -8.12 -3.17
CA SER A 131 -17.79 -7.83 -2.71
C SER A 131 -18.09 -6.34 -2.48
N PHE A 132 -17.06 -5.51 -2.35
CA PHE A 132 -17.21 -4.06 -2.24
C PHE A 132 -17.38 -3.39 -3.60
N GLU A 133 -17.03 -4.05 -4.70
CA GLU A 133 -17.00 -3.43 -6.04
C GLU A 133 -16.18 -2.12 -6.08
N ALA A 134 -15.04 -2.09 -5.37
CA ALA A 134 -14.24 -0.87 -5.16
C ALA A 134 -13.66 -0.24 -6.44
N ASN A 135 -13.68 -0.92 -7.58
CA ASN A 135 -13.31 -0.34 -8.87
C ASN A 135 -14.48 0.39 -9.57
N SER A 136 -15.72 0.16 -9.13
CA SER A 136 -16.93 0.70 -9.76
C SER A 136 -17.26 2.12 -9.31
N SER A 137 -16.93 2.49 -8.06
CA SER A 137 -17.15 3.85 -7.53
C SER A 137 -16.09 4.24 -6.51
N PHE A 138 -15.95 5.54 -6.24
CA PHE A 138 -15.03 5.99 -5.19
C PHE A 138 -15.59 5.69 -3.81
N GLU A 139 -16.89 5.82 -3.65
CA GLU A 139 -17.64 5.57 -2.44
C GLU A 139 -17.41 4.12 -1.97
N ASN A 140 -17.52 3.16 -2.89
CA ASN A 140 -17.26 1.74 -2.61
C ASN A 140 -15.81 1.48 -2.19
N LEU A 141 -14.85 2.17 -2.82
CA LEU A 141 -13.45 2.11 -2.42
C LEU A 141 -13.25 2.63 -0.99
N LEU A 142 -13.92 3.71 -0.63
CA LEU A 142 -13.85 4.26 0.73
C LEU A 142 -14.51 3.35 1.76
N LEU A 143 -15.61 2.67 1.41
CA LEU A 143 -16.21 1.64 2.27
C LEU A 143 -15.24 0.48 2.52
N LEU A 144 -14.62 -0.06 1.46
CA LEU A 144 -13.59 -1.09 1.59
C LEU A 144 -12.43 -0.60 2.48
N LYS A 145 -11.98 0.63 2.27
CA LYS A 145 -10.93 1.26 3.07
C LYS A 145 -11.32 1.30 4.55
N GLU A 146 -12.52 1.77 4.88
CA GLU A 146 -13.01 1.86 6.26
C GLU A 146 -13.14 0.49 6.92
N GLU A 147 -13.64 -0.51 6.19
CA GLU A 147 -13.73 -1.89 6.70
C GLU A 147 -12.34 -2.50 6.96
N LEU A 148 -11.37 -2.27 6.07
CA LEU A 148 -9.99 -2.72 6.29
C LEU A 148 -9.35 -2.03 7.49
N GLU A 149 -9.57 -0.73 7.69
CA GLU A 149 -9.08 0.01 8.86
C GLU A 149 -9.71 -0.49 10.16
N TYR A 150 -10.98 -0.86 10.12
CA TYR A 150 -11.71 -1.35 11.29
C TYR A 150 -11.25 -2.76 11.70
N ARG A 151 -11.05 -3.66 10.74
CA ARG A 151 -10.81 -5.09 11.01
C ARG A 151 -9.35 -5.45 11.28
N PHE A 152 -8.41 -4.71 10.69
CA PHE A 152 -7.00 -5.08 10.70
C PHE A 152 -6.13 -4.12 11.50
N GLU A 153 -5.23 -4.68 12.30
CA GLU A 153 -4.21 -3.92 13.00
C GLU A 153 -3.15 -3.41 12.01
N TYR A 154 -2.60 -2.22 12.30
CA TYR A 154 -1.59 -1.52 11.47
C TYR A 154 -2.03 -1.17 10.04
N LEU A 155 -3.28 -1.40 9.67
CA LEU A 155 -3.90 -0.88 8.44
C LEU A 155 -4.68 0.43 8.67
N GLY A 156 -4.30 1.26 9.64
CA GLY A 156 -4.95 2.56 9.89
C GLY A 156 -4.39 3.73 9.08
N GLY A 157 -5.19 4.78 8.84
CA GLY A 157 -4.71 6.09 8.40
C GLY A 157 -4.14 6.07 6.99
N THR A 158 -2.90 6.52 6.79
CA THR A 158 -2.26 6.51 5.46
C THR A 158 -1.85 5.11 5.01
N THR A 159 -1.79 4.12 5.92
CA THR A 159 -1.31 2.78 5.60
C THR A 159 -2.31 1.96 4.78
N VAL A 160 -3.62 2.07 5.04
CA VAL A 160 -4.63 1.40 4.19
C VAL A 160 -4.60 1.93 2.76
N TYR A 161 -4.33 3.23 2.57
CA TYR A 161 -4.18 3.79 1.22
C TYR A 161 -2.97 3.19 0.52
N HIS A 162 -1.86 2.96 1.24
CA HIS A 162 -0.70 2.24 0.71
C HIS A 162 -1.09 0.84 0.26
N PHE A 163 -1.74 0.09 1.15
CA PHE A 163 -2.16 -1.29 0.90
C PHE A 163 -3.05 -1.39 -0.33
N LEU A 164 -4.13 -0.60 -0.39
CA LEU A 164 -5.05 -0.57 -1.53
C LEU A 164 -4.34 -0.19 -2.83
N MET A 165 -3.45 0.80 -2.79
CA MET A 165 -2.70 1.24 -3.95
C MET A 165 -1.73 0.17 -4.47
N ASP A 166 -1.07 -0.59 -3.59
CA ASP A 166 -0.20 -1.72 -3.96
C ASP A 166 -1.01 -2.92 -4.51
N LEU A 167 -2.25 -3.08 -4.07
CA LEU A 167 -3.20 -4.01 -4.68
C LEU A 167 -3.73 -3.52 -6.03
N GLY A 168 -3.41 -2.30 -6.45
CA GLY A 168 -3.78 -1.72 -7.75
C GLY A 168 -5.10 -0.96 -7.76
N TYR A 169 -5.71 -0.71 -6.60
CA TYR A 169 -6.90 0.14 -6.53
C TYR A 169 -6.56 1.59 -6.89
N LYS A 170 -7.53 2.29 -7.49
CA LYS A 170 -7.38 3.68 -7.97
C LYS A 170 -7.46 4.70 -6.84
N VAL A 171 -6.59 4.57 -5.85
CA VAL A 171 -6.48 5.48 -4.70
C VAL A 171 -5.04 5.93 -4.47
N LEU A 172 -4.85 7.25 -4.29
CA LEU A 172 -3.56 7.82 -3.95
C LEU A 172 -3.40 7.81 -2.43
N LYS A 173 -2.19 7.50 -1.94
CA LYS A 173 -1.82 7.68 -0.54
C LYS A 173 -1.55 9.15 -0.22
N PRO A 174 -2.35 9.81 0.65
CA PRO A 174 -2.14 11.21 0.98
C PRO A 174 -1.07 11.34 2.06
N ASP A 175 0.19 11.07 1.71
CA ASP A 175 1.30 11.28 2.65
C ASP A 175 1.77 12.74 2.67
N ARG A 176 2.62 13.07 3.65
CA ARG A 176 3.13 14.42 3.88
C ARG A 176 3.87 14.99 2.66
N VAL A 177 4.57 14.16 1.87
CA VAL A 177 5.32 14.60 0.69
C VAL A 177 4.33 15.03 -0.39
N LEU A 178 3.38 14.15 -0.73
CA LEU A 178 2.36 14.38 -1.75
C LEU A 178 1.50 15.60 -1.41
N ILE A 179 1.02 15.69 -0.16
CA ILE A 179 0.23 16.83 0.32
C ILE A 179 0.98 18.15 0.12
N ARG A 180 2.27 18.21 0.48
CA ARG A 180 3.07 19.43 0.35
C ARG A 180 3.30 19.81 -1.11
N ILE A 181 3.55 18.82 -1.96
CA ILE A 181 3.72 19.06 -3.39
C ILE A 181 2.42 19.62 -3.97
N PHE A 182 1.28 18.98 -3.69
CA PHE A 182 -0.01 19.42 -4.22
C PHE A 182 -0.39 20.82 -3.71
N LYS A 183 -0.05 21.15 -2.46
CA LYS A 183 -0.22 22.51 -1.93
C LYS A 183 0.66 23.52 -2.66
N ARG A 184 1.94 23.20 -2.90
CA ARG A 184 2.87 24.08 -3.64
C ARG A 184 2.44 24.29 -5.10
N LEU A 185 1.84 23.28 -5.71
CA LEU A 185 1.26 23.35 -7.04
C LEU A 185 -0.12 24.06 -7.07
N GLY A 186 -0.65 24.49 -5.92
CA GLY A 186 -1.96 25.14 -5.83
C GLY A 186 -3.15 24.20 -6.08
N LEU A 187 -2.96 22.89 -5.98
CA LEU A 187 -4.01 21.88 -6.18
C LEU A 187 -4.88 21.65 -4.93
N ILE A 188 -4.34 22.01 -3.77
CA ILE A 188 -5.03 22.03 -2.47
C ILE A 188 -4.64 23.31 -1.72
N GLU A 189 -5.50 23.79 -0.83
CA GLU A 189 -5.32 25.04 -0.11
C GLU A 189 -4.55 24.84 1.22
N SER A 190 -4.70 23.69 1.87
CA SER A 190 -4.04 23.37 3.15
C SER A 190 -3.52 21.94 3.23
N GLU A 191 -2.54 21.71 4.12
CA GLU A 191 -1.98 20.36 4.35
C GLU A 191 -2.95 19.43 5.11
N THR A 192 -4.08 19.94 5.59
CA THR A 192 -5.12 19.16 6.28
C THR A 192 -6.13 18.53 5.31
N GLN A 193 -6.09 18.88 4.03
CA GLN A 193 -7.03 18.39 3.02
C GLN A 193 -6.60 17.04 2.41
N LEU A 194 -6.53 16.02 3.25
CA LEU A 194 -6.14 14.66 2.85
C LEU A 194 -7.03 14.13 1.73
N PHE A 195 -8.35 14.28 1.88
CA PHE A 195 -9.31 13.80 0.89
C PHE A 195 -9.17 14.50 -0.47
N LYS A 196 -8.96 15.82 -0.48
CA LYS A 196 -8.67 16.54 -1.73
C LYS A 196 -7.38 16.01 -2.36
N THR A 197 -6.35 15.72 -1.57
CA THR A 197 -5.09 15.13 -2.08
C THR A 197 -5.35 13.82 -2.81
N VAL A 198 -6.18 12.93 -2.25
CA VAL A 198 -6.58 11.67 -2.90
C VAL A 198 -7.29 11.94 -4.24
N ILE A 199 -8.24 12.87 -4.25
CA ILE A 199 -8.96 13.27 -5.47
C ILE A 199 -8.00 13.80 -6.55
N GLN A 200 -7.04 14.64 -6.18
CA GLN A 200 -6.07 15.18 -7.13
C GLN A 200 -5.20 14.07 -7.75
N GLY A 201 -4.76 13.10 -6.96
CA GLY A 201 -4.04 11.93 -7.47
C GLY A 201 -4.84 11.13 -8.50
N ARG A 202 -6.14 10.96 -8.29
CA ARG A 202 -7.03 10.30 -9.24
C ARG A 202 -7.16 11.07 -10.56
N LYS A 203 -7.27 12.40 -10.50
CA LYS A 203 -7.31 13.26 -11.70
C LYS A 203 -6.03 13.16 -12.52
N PHE A 204 -4.88 13.04 -11.87
CA PHE A 204 -3.61 12.76 -12.58
C PHE A 204 -3.63 11.40 -13.28
N ALA A 205 -4.06 10.34 -12.60
CA ALA A 205 -4.15 9.01 -13.18
C ALA A 205 -5.12 8.98 -14.38
N GLU A 206 -6.28 9.62 -14.25
CA GLU A 206 -7.28 9.73 -15.32
C GLU A 206 -6.75 10.51 -16.53
N ALA A 207 -6.15 11.69 -16.31
CA ALA A 207 -5.66 12.53 -17.39
C ALA A 207 -4.44 11.95 -18.15
N THR A 208 -3.64 11.12 -17.47
CA THR A 208 -2.43 10.50 -18.06
C THR A 208 -2.70 9.11 -18.62
N GLY A 209 -3.75 8.42 -18.15
CA GLY A 209 -3.98 7.00 -18.43
C GLY A 209 -2.99 6.07 -17.72
N LEU A 210 -2.18 6.58 -16.78
CA LEU A 210 -1.18 5.79 -16.05
C LEU A 210 -1.75 5.26 -14.73
N PRO A 211 -1.28 4.10 -14.22
CA PRO A 211 -1.67 3.63 -12.90
C PRO A 211 -1.36 4.64 -11.80
N ILE A 212 -2.28 4.79 -10.84
CA ILE A 212 -2.14 5.76 -9.76
C ILE A 212 -0.89 5.52 -8.90
N ARG A 213 -0.40 4.28 -8.84
CA ARG A 213 0.85 3.93 -8.17
C ARG A 213 2.08 4.47 -8.90
N TYR A 214 2.06 4.55 -10.24
CA TYR A 214 3.09 5.25 -11.00
C TYR A 214 3.04 6.76 -10.74
N ILE A 215 1.83 7.33 -10.67
CA ILE A 215 1.65 8.74 -10.31
C ILE A 215 2.27 9.03 -8.92
N ASP A 216 1.91 8.22 -7.92
CA ASP A 216 2.40 8.34 -6.55
C ASP A 216 3.93 8.31 -6.47
N ILE A 217 4.58 7.31 -7.07
CA ILE A 217 6.03 7.16 -6.95
C ILE A 217 6.80 8.28 -7.65
N ILE A 218 6.30 8.79 -8.78
CA ILE A 218 6.94 9.90 -9.49
C ILE A 218 6.87 11.19 -8.69
N PHE A 219 5.75 11.47 -8.02
CA PHE A 219 5.66 12.63 -7.13
C PHE A 219 6.47 12.45 -5.84
N ALA A 220 6.62 11.23 -5.34
CA ALA A 220 7.29 10.96 -4.07
C ALA A 220 8.83 10.98 -4.13
N LYS A 221 9.43 11.07 -5.32
CA LYS A 221 10.89 10.99 -5.55
C LYS A 221 11.47 12.32 -6.01
#